data_AF-A0A6P2F7S0-F1
#
_entry.id   AF-A0A6P2F7S0-F1
#
_cell.length_a   1.000
_cell.length_b   1.000
_cell.length_c   1.000
_cell.angle_alpha   90.00
_cell.angle_beta   90.00
_cell.angle_gamma   90.00
#
_symmetry.space_group_name_H-M   'P 1'
#
loop_
_entity.id
_entity.type
_entity.pdbx_description
1 polymer ?
#
loop_
_entity_poly.entity_id
_entity_poly.type
_entity_poly.pdbx_seq_one_letter_code
_entity_poly.pdbx_strand_id
1 'polypeptide(L)'
;MDAVAHTTFEAAARDALRKRNWRNAALLFTEAADEIPADIHGVTPVRASGLRRDAHLALCRTEEFKNYREQMRTRRCRDFRAEWETPSGELVTRLLMPKRRA
;
A
#
# COMPACT_ATOMS: atom_id res chain seq x y z
N MET A 1 16.50 -19.21 6.80
CA MET A 1 16.88 -18.00 7.55
C MET A 1 15.84 -16.89 7.28
N ASP A 2 14.55 -17.25 7.19
CA ASP A 2 13.57 -16.47 6.41
C ASP A 2 12.56 -15.69 7.27
N ALA A 3 12.37 -16.08 8.54
CA ALA A 3 11.42 -15.40 9.42
C ALA A 3 11.86 -13.98 9.84
N VAL A 4 13.16 -13.66 9.73
CA VAL A 4 13.72 -12.40 10.22
C VAL A 4 13.37 -11.24 9.28
N ALA A 5 13.44 -11.42 7.95
CA ALA A 5 13.13 -10.38 6.97
C ALA A 5 11.66 -9.93 7.02
N HIS A 6 10.73 -10.89 7.13
CA HIS A 6 9.27 -10.66 7.20
C HIS A 6 8.82 -9.77 8.36
N THR A 7 9.63 -9.65 9.41
CA THR A 7 9.32 -8.80 10.56
C THR A 7 9.87 -7.38 10.40
N THR A 8 10.85 -7.16 9.53
CA THR A 8 11.55 -5.87 9.42
C THR A 8 10.73 -4.81 8.69
N PHE A 9 10.11 -5.15 7.55
CA PHE A 9 9.29 -4.20 6.80
C PHE A 9 8.04 -3.77 7.56
N GLU A 10 7.32 -4.71 8.19
CA GLU A 10 6.13 -4.37 8.98
C GLU A 10 6.49 -3.51 10.20
N ALA A 11 7.59 -3.81 10.90
CA ALA A 11 8.06 -2.99 12.01
C ALA A 11 8.47 -1.58 11.55
N ALA A 12 9.21 -1.49 10.43
CA ALA A 12 9.60 -0.22 9.83
C ALA A 12 8.39 0.60 9.35
N ALA A 13 7.38 -0.06 8.77
CA ALA A 13 6.13 0.57 8.35
C ALA A 13 5.38 1.19 9.54
N ARG A 14 5.29 0.44 10.65
CA ARG A 14 4.68 0.93 11.90
C ARG A 14 5.44 2.10 12.52
N ASP A 15 6.77 2.07 12.49
CA ASP A 15 7.59 3.20 12.95
C ASP A 15 7.39 4.44 12.06
N ALA A 16 7.41 4.27 10.73
CA ALA A 16 7.11 5.33 9.79
C ALA A 16 5.72 5.94 10.03
N LEU A 17 4.72 5.09 10.32
CA LEU A 17 3.35 5.52 10.65
C LEU A 17 3.32 6.38 11.93
N ARG A 18 4.03 5.95 13.00
CA ARG A 18 4.15 6.71 14.26
C ARG A 18 4.80 8.07 14.04
N LYS A 19 5.80 8.13 13.15
CA LYS A 19 6.49 9.36 12.74
C LYS A 19 5.71 10.20 11.73
N ARG A 20 4.48 9.79 11.37
CA ARG A 20 3.63 10.44 10.35
C ARG A 20 4.30 10.53 8.97
N ASN A 21 5.28 9.68 8.70
CA ASN A 21 5.87 9.54 7.38
C ASN A 21 4.98 8.61 6.53
N TRP A 22 3.84 9.16 6.10
CA TRP A 22 2.78 8.40 5.43
C TRP A 22 3.24 7.77 4.12
N ARG A 23 4.09 8.46 3.36
CA ARG A 23 4.65 7.95 2.10
C ARG A 23 5.46 6.69 2.34
N ASN A 24 6.39 6.75 3.30
CA ASN A 24 7.24 5.61 3.61
C ASN A 24 6.44 4.48 4.26
N ALA A 25 5.48 4.79 5.12
CA ALA A 25 4.59 3.79 5.71
C ALA A 25 3.80 3.03 4.63
N ALA A 26 3.23 3.73 3.64
CA ALA A 26 2.49 3.10 2.55
C ALA A 26 3.36 2.14 1.72
N LEU A 27 4.59 2.56 1.38
CA LEU A 27 5.54 1.73 0.64
C LEU A 27 5.95 0.48 1.45
N LEU A 28 6.36 0.66 2.70
CA LEU A 28 6.82 -0.43 3.56
C LEU A 28 5.70 -1.43 3.91
N PHE A 29 4.46 -0.98 4.08
CA PHE A 29 3.31 -1.90 4.24
C PHE A 29 3.02 -2.69 2.96
N THR A 30 3.25 -2.10 1.79
CA THR A 30 3.09 -2.80 0.50
C THR A 30 4.19 -3.86 0.35
N GLU A 31 5.45 -3.52 0.62
CA GLU A 31 6.57 -4.46 0.63
C GLU A 31 6.35 -5.60 1.63
N ALA A 32 5.92 -5.29 2.86
CA ALA A 32 5.61 -6.30 3.87
C ALA A 32 4.46 -7.24 3.45
N ALA A 33 3.50 -6.75 2.66
CA ALA A 33 2.42 -7.59 2.14
C ALA A 33 2.88 -8.52 1.01
N ASP A 34 3.76 -8.04 0.14
CA ASP A 34 4.26 -8.78 -1.02
C ASP A 34 5.27 -9.87 -0.62
N GLU A 35 5.91 -9.73 0.54
CA GLU A 35 6.73 -10.80 1.12
C GLU A 35 5.92 -11.98 1.68
N ILE A 36 4.61 -11.81 1.90
CA ILE A 36 3.77 -12.90 2.41
C ILE A 36 3.34 -13.77 1.21
N PRO A 37 3.84 -15.01 1.10
CA PRO A 37 3.49 -15.88 -0.02
C PRO A 37 1.99 -16.18 -0.01
N ALA A 38 1.44 -16.38 -1.21
CA ALA A 38 0.11 -16.95 -1.36
C ALA A 38 0.07 -18.36 -0.73
N ASP A 39 -1.11 -18.80 -0.32
CA ASP A 39 -1.28 -20.17 0.14
C ASP A 39 -1.10 -21.19 -1.01
N ILE A 40 -1.20 -22.48 -0.67
CA ILE A 40 -1.03 -23.58 -1.64
C ILE A 40 -2.04 -23.55 -2.81
N HIS A 41 -3.12 -22.76 -2.69
CA HIS A 41 -4.15 -22.58 -3.71
C HIS A 41 -4.05 -21.24 -4.45
N GLY A 42 -3.00 -20.45 -4.18
CA GLY A 42 -2.81 -19.13 -4.78
C GLY A 42 -3.69 -18.03 -4.16
N VAL A 43 -4.33 -18.30 -3.02
CA VAL A 43 -5.17 -17.31 -2.32
C VAL A 43 -4.27 -16.41 -1.46
N THR A 44 -4.51 -15.10 -1.56
CA THR A 44 -3.82 -14.11 -0.73
C THR A 44 -4.22 -14.28 0.74
N PRO A 45 -3.28 -14.52 1.67
CA PRO A 45 -3.61 -14.65 3.08
C PRO A 45 -4.22 -13.38 3.67
N VAL A 46 -5.11 -13.54 4.67
CA VAL A 46 -5.77 -12.42 5.36
C VAL A 46 -4.76 -11.39 5.88
N ARG A 47 -3.59 -11.82 6.35
CA ARG A 47 -2.52 -10.94 6.83
C ARG A 47 -2.00 -10.01 5.73
N ALA A 48 -1.73 -10.54 4.53
CA ALA A 48 -1.29 -9.73 3.39
C ALA A 48 -2.36 -8.72 2.98
N SER A 49 -3.62 -9.13 2.94
CA SER A 49 -4.76 -8.24 2.70
C SER A 49 -4.89 -7.13 3.76
N GLY A 50 -4.62 -7.44 5.04
CA GLY A 50 -4.58 -6.46 6.12
C GLY A 50 -3.50 -5.40 5.91
N LEU A 51 -2.28 -5.83 5.57
CA LEU A 51 -1.16 -4.92 5.29
C LEU A 51 -1.44 -4.04 4.06
N ARG A 52 -2.06 -4.56 3.01
CA ARG A 52 -2.46 -3.76 1.85
C ARG A 52 -3.52 -2.71 2.19
N ARG A 53 -4.43 -2.99 3.12
CA ARG A 53 -5.37 -1.98 3.66
C ARG A 53 -4.64 -0.90 4.45
N ASP A 54 -3.69 -1.28 5.31
CA ASP A 54 -2.87 -0.32 6.06
C ASP A 54 -2.05 0.58 5.13
N ALA A 55 -1.48 0.00 4.07
CA ALA A 55 -0.79 0.75 3.02
C ALA A 55 -1.72 1.77 2.34
N HIS A 56 -2.95 1.35 1.99
CA HIS A 56 -3.95 2.25 1.39
C HIS A 56 -4.39 3.36 2.34
N LEU A 57 -4.56 3.06 3.63
CA LEU A 57 -4.89 4.07 4.65
C LEU A 57 -3.77 5.10 4.81
N ALA A 58 -2.51 4.67 4.79
CA ALA A 58 -1.36 5.56 4.81
C ALA A 58 -1.29 6.40 3.51
N LEU A 59 -1.49 5.77 2.35
CA LEU A 59 -1.56 6.44 1.05
C LEU A 59 -2.62 7.55 1.05
N CYS A 60 -3.81 7.30 1.61
CA CYS A 60 -4.89 8.29 1.70
C CYS A 60 -4.49 9.59 2.41
N ARG A 61 -3.42 9.57 3.23
CA ARG A 61 -2.91 10.74 3.95
C ARG A 61 -1.86 11.53 3.16
N THR A 62 -1.39 11.00 2.03
CA THR A 62 -0.37 11.63 1.17
C THR A 62 -0.96 12.69 0.25
N GLU A 63 -0.14 13.65 -0.19
CA GLU A 63 -0.56 14.67 -1.17
C GLU A 63 -0.79 14.07 -2.56
N GLU A 64 -0.01 13.06 -2.94
CA GLU A 64 -0.13 12.35 -4.22
C GLU A 64 -1.52 11.72 -4.37
N PHE A 65 -2.03 11.10 -3.31
CA PHE A 65 -3.37 10.54 -3.32
C PHE A 65 -4.45 11.61 -3.35
N LYS A 66 -4.29 12.71 -2.61
CA LYS A 66 -5.25 13.83 -2.65
C LYS A 66 -5.36 14.41 -4.07
N ASN A 67 -4.22 14.64 -4.72
CA ASN A 67 -4.15 15.10 -6.10
C ASN A 67 -4.77 14.09 -7.07
N TYR A 68 -4.45 12.80 -6.93
CA TYR A 68 -5.05 11.74 -7.74
C TYR A 68 -6.58 11.70 -7.58
N ARG A 69 -7.06 11.78 -6.34
CA ARG A 69 -8.50 11.78 -6.02
C ARG A 69 -9.21 12.99 -6.64
N GLU A 70 -8.59 14.17 -6.60
CA GLU A 70 -9.13 15.38 -7.23
C GLU A 70 -9.20 15.24 -8.75
N GLN A 71 -8.14 14.73 -9.39
CA GLN A 71 -8.12 14.46 -10.84
C GLN A 71 -9.16 13.41 -11.26
N MET A 72 -9.38 12.37 -10.45
CA MET A 72 -10.39 11.36 -10.76
C MET A 72 -11.81 11.93 -10.61
N ARG A 73 -12.04 12.82 -9.63
CA ARG A 73 -13.31 13.53 -9.48
C ARG A 73 -13.65 14.40 -10.69
N THR A 74 -12.68 15.14 -11.24
CA THR A 74 -12.91 15.95 -12.45
C THR A 74 -13.25 15.08 -13.66
N ARG A 75 -12.73 13.85 -13.72
CA ARG A 75 -13.03 12.84 -14.74
C ARG A 75 -14.34 12.07 -14.51
N ARG A 76 -15.17 12.49 -13.55
CA ARG A 76 -16.41 11.81 -13.12
C ARG A 76 -16.22 10.37 -12.62
N CYS A 77 -14.99 9.96 -12.30
CA CYS A 77 -14.74 8.73 -11.57
C CYS A 77 -14.95 9.01 -10.07
N ARG A 78 -16.05 8.50 -9.52
CA ARG A 78 -16.46 8.78 -8.13
C ARG A 78 -16.23 7.61 -7.17
N ASP A 79 -15.96 6.42 -7.71
CA ASP A 79 -15.95 5.20 -6.93
C ASP A 79 -14.52 4.68 -6.73
N PHE A 80 -14.00 4.88 -5.52
CA PHE A 80 -12.74 4.28 -5.05
C PHE A 80 -13.01 3.04 -4.19
N ARG A 81 -14.27 2.61 -4.07
CA ARG A 81 -14.67 1.47 -3.22
C ARG A 81 -13.98 0.19 -3.67
N ALA A 82 -13.83 -0.02 -4.98
CA ALA A 82 -13.07 -1.15 -5.51
C ALA A 82 -11.59 -1.13 -5.09
N GLU A 83 -10.97 0.06 -4.99
CA GLU A 83 -9.59 0.23 -4.51
C GLU A 83 -9.47 -0.07 -3.00
N TRP A 84 -10.56 0.11 -2.24
CA TRP A 84 -10.64 -0.19 -0.80
C TRP A 84 -11.00 -1.66 -0.50
N GLU A 85 -11.94 -2.23 -1.26
CA GLU A 85 -12.44 -3.59 -1.08
C GLU A 85 -11.38 -4.62 -1.50
N THR A 86 -10.58 -4.27 -2.52
CA THR A 86 -9.51 -5.10 -3.07
C THR A 86 -8.21 -4.30 -3.23
N PRO A 87 -7.54 -3.93 -2.12
CA PRO A 87 -6.29 -3.18 -2.18
C PRO A 87 -5.18 -4.11 -2.64
N SER A 88 -4.66 -3.87 -3.85
CA SER A 88 -3.60 -4.69 -4.48
C SER A 88 -2.18 -4.17 -4.20
N GLY A 89 -2.03 -2.96 -3.68
CA GLY A 89 -0.74 -2.26 -3.58
C GLY A 89 -0.33 -1.50 -4.85
N GLU A 90 -0.93 -1.82 -6.01
CA GLU A 90 -0.57 -1.19 -7.30
C GLU A 90 -0.74 0.32 -7.29
N LEU A 91 -1.79 0.82 -6.64
CA LEU A 91 -2.04 2.25 -6.52
C LEU A 91 -0.94 2.96 -5.72
N VAL A 92 -0.45 2.32 -4.65
CA VAL A 92 0.65 2.84 -3.83
C VAL A 92 1.90 2.97 -4.69
N THR A 93 2.28 1.90 -5.37
CA THR A 93 3.45 1.88 -6.27
C THR A 93 3.31 2.92 -7.38
N ARG A 94 2.15 3.00 -8.03
CA ARG A 94 1.91 3.96 -9.12
C ARG A 94 2.05 5.41 -8.69
N LEU A 95 1.52 5.77 -7.51
CA LEU A 95 1.51 7.15 -7.04
C LEU A 95 2.80 7.56 -6.31
N LEU A 96 3.42 6.63 -5.59
CA LEU A 96 4.58 6.92 -4.71
C LEU A 96 5.92 6.43 -5.28
N MET A 97 5.90 5.55 -6.27
CA MET A 97 7.07 5.19 -7.10
C MET A 97 6.75 5.49 -8.56
N PRO A 98 6.56 6.78 -8.92
CA PRO A 98 6.48 7.11 -10.34
C PRO A 98 7.80 6.63 -10.96
N LYS A 99 7.70 5.65 -11.88
CA LYS A 99 8.84 5.11 -12.61
C LYS A 99 9.79 6.26 -12.90
N ARG A 100 11.07 6.13 -12.50
CA ARG A 100 12.15 6.93 -13.09
C ARG A 100 11.85 6.95 -14.59
N ARG A 101 11.44 8.10 -15.14
CA ARG A 101 11.42 8.29 -16.58
C ARG A 101 12.86 8.04 -17.03
N ALA A 102 13.11 6.87 -17.58
CA ALA A 102 14.24 6.63 -18.46
C ALA A 102 13.94 7.30 -19.80
#